data_AF-A0A5J5LDM2-F1
#
_entry.id   AF-A0A5J5LDM2-F1
#
_cell.length_a   1.000
_cell.length_b   1.000
_cell.length_c   1.000
_cell.angle_alpha   90.00
_cell.angle_beta   90.00
_cell.angle_gamma   90.00
#
_symmetry.space_group_name_H-M   'P 1'
#
loop_
_entity.id
_entity.type
_entity.pdbx_description
1 polymer ?
#
loop_
_entity_poly.entity_id
_entity_poly.type
_entity_poly.pdbx_seq_one_letter_code
_entity_poly.pdbx_strand_id
1 'polypeptide(L)'
;MNQVDERIMTWVRENGFASPGILSRERGFEVSSGYIRDRCKWLQYAGLLAPVSGDLYDLTSEGILYLKGELDARHCPQPTPSRVFEDRYATPPDWVEAGAKLTLKL
;
A
#
# COMPACT_ATOMS: atom_id res chain seq x y z
N MET A 1 1.91 -5.35 6.04
CA MET A 1 0.62 -5.23 5.35
C MET A 1 -0.43 -4.79 6.34
N ASN A 2 -1.41 -3.98 5.92
CA ASN A 2 -2.58 -3.62 6.71
C ASN A 2 -3.88 -3.83 5.89
N GLN A 3 -5.02 -3.65 6.55
CA GLN A 3 -6.33 -3.85 5.90
C GLN A 3 -6.57 -2.93 4.70
N VAL A 4 -6.02 -1.70 4.71
CA VAL A 4 -6.17 -0.77 3.59
C VAL A 4 -5.39 -1.28 2.37
N ASP A 5 -4.21 -1.85 2.56
CA ASP A 5 -3.40 -2.43 1.48
C ASP A 5 -4.16 -3.54 0.75
N GLU A 6 -4.72 -4.49 1.50
CA GLU A 6 -5.45 -5.62 0.92
C GLU A 6 -6.67 -5.14 0.14
N ARG A 7 -7.35 -4.10 0.64
CA ARG A 7 -8.49 -3.52 -0.06
C ARG A 7 -8.08 -2.80 -1.34
N ILE A 8 -6.96 -2.08 -1.35
CA ILE A 8 -6.41 -1.48 -2.57
C ILE A 8 -6.15 -2.59 -3.59
N MET A 9 -5.43 -3.64 -3.20
CA MET A 9 -5.09 -4.76 -4.07
C MET A 9 -6.33 -5.48 -4.62
N THR A 10 -7.31 -5.78 -3.77
CA THR A 10 -8.57 -6.40 -4.20
C THR A 10 -9.33 -5.51 -5.17
N TRP A 11 -9.44 -4.21 -4.90
CA TRP A 11 -10.11 -3.28 -5.81
C TRP A 11 -9.43 -3.23 -7.18
N VAL A 12 -8.10 -3.17 -7.21
CA VAL A 12 -7.29 -3.24 -8.45
C VAL A 12 -7.54 -4.58 -9.16
N ARG A 13 -7.59 -5.70 -8.44
CA ARG A 13 -7.87 -7.02 -9.05
C ARG A 13 -9.21 -7.06 -9.78
N GLU A 14 -10.23 -6.45 -9.19
CA GLU A 14 -11.61 -6.49 -9.68
C GLU A 14 -11.88 -5.46 -10.78
N ASN A 15 -11.19 -4.32 -10.77
CA ASN A 15 -11.48 -3.17 -11.63
C ASN A 15 -10.35 -2.84 -12.62
N GLY A 16 -9.21 -3.52 -12.54
CA GLY A 16 -8.00 -3.21 -13.30
C GLY A 16 -7.18 -2.12 -12.59
N PHE A 17 -6.86 -1.03 -13.28
CA PHE A 17 -5.96 -0.02 -12.72
C PHE A 17 -6.63 0.89 -11.69
N ALA A 18 -5.89 1.30 -10.66
CA ALA A 18 -6.36 2.27 -9.68
C ALA A 18 -5.40 3.44 -9.50
N SER A 19 -5.94 4.63 -9.22
CA SER A 19 -5.18 5.75 -8.67
C SER A 19 -5.67 6.11 -7.28
N PRO A 20 -4.83 6.76 -6.43
CA PRO A 20 -5.25 7.20 -5.10
C PRO A 20 -6.47 8.12 -5.09
N GLY A 21 -6.66 8.90 -6.16
CA GLY A 21 -7.80 9.81 -6.30
C GLY A 21 -9.11 9.09 -6.70
N ILE A 22 -9.02 7.96 -7.39
CA ILE A 22 -10.17 7.10 -7.67
C ILE A 22 -10.58 6.39 -6.38
N LEU A 23 -9.62 5.72 -5.73
CA LEU A 23 -9.86 4.93 -4.52
C LEU A 23 -10.44 5.78 -3.38
N SER A 24 -9.97 7.00 -3.16
CA SER A 24 -10.48 7.86 -2.08
C SER A 24 -11.95 8.31 -2.25
N ARG A 25 -12.53 8.10 -3.44
CA ARG A 25 -13.94 8.42 -3.72
C ARG A 25 -14.83 7.18 -3.70
N GLU A 26 -14.22 5.99 -3.65
CA GLU A 26 -14.93 4.72 -3.65
C GLU A 26 -15.53 4.42 -2.28
N ARG A 27 -16.72 3.80 -2.29
CA ARG A 27 -17.37 3.39 -1.05
C ARG A 27 -16.48 2.38 -0.33
N GLY A 28 -16.25 2.70 0.94
CA GLY A 28 -15.48 1.88 1.84
C GLY A 28 -14.02 2.35 2.02
N PHE A 29 -13.44 3.18 1.17
CA PHE A 29 -12.14 3.78 1.49
C PHE A 29 -12.34 5.02 2.38
N GLU A 30 -12.43 4.80 3.69
CA GLU A 30 -12.62 5.84 4.71
C GLU A 30 -11.29 6.48 5.15
N VAL A 31 -10.39 6.73 4.20
CA VAL A 31 -9.05 7.28 4.43
C VAL A 31 -8.72 8.33 3.37
N SER A 32 -7.78 9.23 3.69
CA SER A 32 -7.41 10.30 2.77
C SER A 32 -6.72 9.76 1.51
N SER A 33 -6.87 10.46 0.39
CA SER A 33 -6.15 10.14 -0.86
C SER A 33 -4.63 10.18 -0.67
N GLY A 34 -4.13 11.04 0.22
CA GLY A 34 -2.71 11.09 0.60
C GLY A 34 -2.25 9.79 1.26
N TYR A 35 -3.01 9.29 2.23
CA TYR A 35 -2.73 8.01 2.87
C TYR A 35 -2.77 6.84 1.87
N ILE A 36 -3.78 6.80 0.98
CA ILE A 36 -3.86 5.78 -0.07
C ILE A 36 -2.63 5.83 -0.98
N ARG A 37 -2.19 7.03 -1.38
CA ARG A 37 -0.98 7.21 -2.19
C ARG A 37 0.26 6.64 -1.51
N ASP A 38 0.39 6.86 -0.20
CA ASP A 38 1.48 6.30 0.59
C ASP A 38 1.41 4.78 0.64
N ARG A 39 0.19 4.21 0.80
CA ARG A 39 -0.02 2.76 0.75
C ARG A 39 0.30 2.15 -0.63
N CYS A 40 -0.09 2.78 -1.73
CA CYS A 40 0.26 2.32 -3.08
C CYS A 40 1.78 2.23 -3.27
N LYS A 41 2.54 3.20 -2.76
CA LYS A 41 4.01 3.16 -2.80
C LYS A 41 4.61 2.08 -1.91
N TRP A 42 4.03 1.84 -0.74
CA TRP A 42 4.43 0.73 0.13
C TRP A 42 4.25 -0.61 -0.58
N LEU A 43 3.11 -0.80 -1.23
CA LEU A 43 2.81 -1.99 -2.03
C LEU A 43 3.71 -2.11 -3.26
N GLN A 44 4.05 -1.00 -3.90
CA GLN A 44 5.01 -0.96 -5.00
C GLN A 44 6.40 -1.40 -4.52
N TYR A 45 6.87 -0.89 -3.38
CA TYR A 45 8.14 -1.31 -2.80
C TYR A 45 8.15 -2.80 -2.47
N ALA A 46 7.04 -3.32 -1.94
CA ALA A 46 6.87 -4.75 -1.67
C ALA A 46 6.76 -5.60 -2.95
N GLY A 47 6.74 -5.01 -4.14
CA GLY A 47 6.62 -5.70 -5.42
C GLY A 47 5.22 -6.23 -5.71
N LEU A 48 4.20 -5.74 -5.02
CA LEU A 48 2.80 -6.22 -5.13
C LEU A 48 1.94 -5.36 -6.06
N LEU A 49 2.33 -4.09 -6.24
CA LEU A 49 1.78 -3.21 -7.26
C LEU A 49 2.90 -2.72 -8.19
N ALA A 50 2.55 -2.40 -9.43
CA ALA A 50 3.44 -1.75 -10.37
C ALA A 50 2.81 -0.48 -10.95
N PRO A 51 3.58 0.61 -11.15
CA PRO A 51 3.08 1.79 -11.82
C PRO A 51 2.87 1.50 -13.30
N VAL A 52 1.77 2.01 -13.85
CA VAL A 52 1.40 1.86 -15.26
C VAL A 52 1.62 3.17 -15.99
N SER A 53 1.10 4.26 -15.42
CA SER A 53 1.30 5.63 -15.90
C SER A 53 0.92 6.61 -14.80
N GLY A 54 1.74 7.64 -14.57
CA GLY A 54 1.48 8.64 -13.54
C GLY A 54 1.31 8.02 -12.15
N ASP A 55 0.14 8.18 -11.55
CA ASP A 55 -0.23 7.54 -10.27
C ASP A 55 -1.24 6.40 -10.41
N LEU A 56 -1.36 5.81 -11.60
CA LEU A 56 -2.08 4.56 -11.85
C LEU A 56 -1.20 3.36 -11.54
N TYR A 57 -1.78 2.41 -10.80
CA TYR A 57 -1.15 1.16 -10.40
C TYR A 57 -1.96 -0.03 -10.90
N ASP A 58 -1.25 -1.11 -11.25
CA ASP A 58 -1.81 -2.46 -11.45
C ASP A 58 -1.22 -3.45 -10.45
N LEU A 59 -1.84 -4.62 -10.34
CA LEU A 59 -1.28 -5.76 -9.63
C LEU A 59 -0.13 -6.39 -10.42
N THR A 60 0.92 -6.76 -9.69
CA THR A 60 1.96 -7.64 -10.22
C THR A 60 1.52 -9.12 -10.16
N SER A 61 2.31 -10.01 -10.75
CA SER A 61 2.10 -11.45 -10.58
C SER A 61 2.21 -11.87 -9.11
N GLU A 62 3.18 -11.32 -8.37
CA GLU A 62 3.35 -11.52 -6.93
C GLU A 62 2.15 -10.99 -6.15
N GLY A 63 1.60 -9.84 -6.53
CA GLY A 63 0.37 -9.28 -5.95
C GLY A 63 -0.82 -10.23 -6.11
N ILE A 64 -0.96 -10.87 -7.27
CA ILE A 64 -1.99 -11.88 -7.51
C ILE A 64 -1.77 -13.12 -6.65
N LEU A 65 -0.53 -13.63 -6.56
CA LEU A 65 -0.21 -14.77 -5.70
C LEU A 65 -0.47 -14.47 -4.23
N TYR A 66 -0.15 -13.26 -3.77
CA TYR A 66 -0.44 -12.80 -2.41
C TYR A 66 -1.94 -12.84 -2.13
N LEU A 67 -2.78 -12.28 -3.00
CA LEU A 67 -4.24 -12.30 -2.82
C LEU A 67 -4.85 -13.71 -2.83
N LYS A 68 -4.22 -14.66 -3.52
CA LYS A 68 -4.62 -16.07 -3.51
C LYS A 68 -4.15 -16.85 -2.28
N GLY A 69 -3.32 -16.24 -1.43
CA GLY A 69 -2.65 -16.91 -0.31
C GLY A 69 -1.51 -17.84 -0.73
N GLU A 70 -1.05 -17.73 -1.98
CA GLU A 70 0.04 -18.54 -2.54
C GLU A 70 1.42 -17.89 -2.29
N LEU A 71 1.45 -16.59 -1.95
CA LEU A 71 2.65 -15.87 -1.53
C LEU A 71 2.43 -15.25 -0.15
N ASP A 72 3.31 -15.57 0.80
CA ASP A 72 3.35 -14.93 2.11
C ASP A 72 4.06 -13.56 2.03
N ALA A 73 3.43 -12.50 2.54
CA ALA A 73 4.00 -11.15 2.57
C ALA A 73 5.35 -11.05 3.30
N ARG A 74 5.68 -11.99 4.20
CA ARG A 74 6.99 -12.06 4.88
C ARG A 74 8.14 -12.34 3.90
N HIS A 75 7.85 -12.91 2.74
CA HIS A 75 8.83 -13.16 1.67
C HIS A 75 8.98 -11.98 0.71
N CYS A 76 8.16 -10.93 0.85
CA CYS A 76 8.28 -9.71 0.06
C CYS A 76 9.31 -8.75 0.69
N PRO A 77 9.92 -7.84 -0.09
CA PRO A 77 10.69 -6.73 0.45
C PRO A 77 9.89 -5.96 1.50
N GLN A 78 10.46 -5.79 2.70
CA GLN A 78 9.76 -5.14 3.80
C GLN A 78 9.89 -3.62 3.70
N PRO A 79 8.77 -2.90 3.44
CA PRO A 79 8.78 -1.44 3.36
C PRO A 79 9.03 -0.83 4.74
N THR A 80 9.88 0.20 4.77
CA THR A 80 9.99 1.13 5.89
C THR A 80 9.76 2.55 5.37
N PRO A 81 9.36 3.50 6.22
CA PRO A 81 9.18 4.89 5.79
C PRO A 81 10.42 5.45 5.10
N SER A 82 11.62 5.16 5.63
CA SER A 82 12.89 5.52 4.99
C SER A 82 12.97 4.94 3.58
N ARG A 83 12.89 3.61 3.42
CA ARG A 83 13.01 2.92 2.12
C ARG A 83 12.00 3.34 1.06
N VAL A 84 10.80 3.75 1.46
CA VAL A 84 9.71 4.07 0.53
C VAL A 84 9.63 5.57 0.21
N PHE A 85 10.10 6.43 1.11
CA PHE A 85 9.88 7.88 1.03
C PHE A 85 11.13 8.73 1.20
N GLU A 86 12.34 8.20 0.93
CA GLU A 86 13.65 8.84 1.14
C GLU A 86 13.66 10.35 0.82
N ASP A 87 13.01 10.79 -0.26
CA ASP A 87 13.00 12.20 -0.69
C ASP A 87 11.82 13.05 -0.20
N ARG A 88 10.73 12.44 0.30
CA ARG A 88 9.46 13.15 0.57
C ARG A 88 9.22 13.47 2.05
N TYR A 89 9.87 12.74 2.95
CA TYR A 89 9.66 12.86 4.39
C TYR A 89 11.00 12.81 5.13
N ALA A 90 11.64 13.97 5.32
CA ALA A 90 12.76 14.11 6.27
C ALA A 90 12.35 13.72 7.70
N THR A 91 11.04 13.83 7.99
CA THR A 91 10.38 13.31 9.19
C THR A 91 9.24 12.38 8.74
N PRO A 92 9.19 11.11 9.17
CA PRO A 92 8.12 10.19 8.80
C PRO A 92 6.74 10.75 9.16
N PRO A 93 5.68 10.48 8.37
CA PRO A 93 4.32 10.88 8.71
C PRO A 93 3.91 10.41 10.11
N ASP A 94 3.07 11.18 10.78
CA ASP A 94 2.54 10.92 12.14
C ASP A 94 1.93 9.51 12.32
N TRP A 95 1.31 8.95 11.28
CA TRP A 95 0.75 7.59 11.30
C TRP A 95 1.82 6.48 11.35
N VAL A 96 3.09 6.78 11.05
CA VAL A 96 4.22 5.84 11.23
C VAL A 96 4.50 5.62 12.72
N GLU A 97 4.52 6.69 13.52
CA GLU A 97 4.77 6.59 14.96
C GLU A 97 3.55 6.06 15.72
N ALA A 98 2.34 6.37 15.25
CA ALA A 98 1.10 5.87 15.83
C ALA A 98 1.02 4.33 15.79
N GLY A 99 1.55 3.70 14.73
CA GLY A 99 1.63 2.24 14.62
C GLY A 99 2.70 1.60 15.53
N ALA A 100 3.84 2.26 15.72
CA ALA A 100 4.91 1.77 16.60
C ALA A 100 4.51 1.76 18.08
N LYS A 101 3.63 2.68 18.51
CA LYS A 101 3.10 2.69 19.88
C LYS A 101 2.14 1.55 20.19
N LEU A 102 1.51 0.92 19.18
CA LEU A 102 0.64 -0.24 19.41
C LEU A 102 1.40 -1.56 19.66
N THR A 103 2.69 -1.63 19.33
CA THR A 103 3.53 -2.82 19.57
C THR A 103 4.29 -2.76 20.90
N LEU A 104 4.15 -1.67 21.67
CA LEU A 104 4.73 -1.48 23.01
C LEU A 104 3.63 -1.30 24.06
N LYS A 105 2.77 -2.31 24.18
CA LYS A 105 2.13 -2.66 25.45
C LYS A 105 2.17 -4.18 25.61
N LEU A 106 3.23 -4.63 26.29
CA LEU A 106 3.23 -5.89 27.05
C LEU A 106 2.13 -5.84 28.11
#